data_AF-A0A521L5Y6-F1
#
_entry.id   AF-A0A521L5Y6-F1
#
_cell.length_a   1.000
_cell.length_b   1.000
_cell.length_c   1.000
_cell.angle_alpha   90.00
_cell.angle_beta   90.00
_cell.angle_gamma   90.00
#
_symmetry.space_group_name_H-M   'P 1'
#
loop_
_entity.id
_entity.type
_entity.pdbx_description
1 polymer ?
#
loop_
_entity_poly.entity_id
_entity_poly.type
_entity_poly.pdbx_seq_one_letter_code
_entity_poly.pdbx_strand_id
1 'polypeptide(L)'
;MPRLAAPALRSGESVAEAIAAVRKAGAAAVLFNCSQPEVMGPAIDVARSVLGEAGLPIGVYANAFPEKTGEAAANEGLSDLREDIGPQRYRDFGRDWRRRGARIIGGCCGIGPDAICALHTEFGAD
;
A
#
# COMPACT_ATOMS: atom_id res chain seq x y z
N MET A 1 -3.73 -2.47 23.54
CA MET A 1 -3.80 -2.18 22.09
C MET A 1 -4.24 -3.47 21.41
N PRO A 2 -5.42 -3.54 20.79
CA PRO A 2 -5.83 -4.75 20.07
C PRO A 2 -4.81 -4.98 18.94
N ARG A 3 -4.31 -6.22 18.80
CA ARG A 3 -3.52 -6.59 17.61
C ARG A 3 -4.42 -6.36 16.39
N LEU A 4 -3.99 -5.49 15.48
CA LEU A 4 -4.56 -5.47 14.14
C LEU A 4 -4.51 -6.91 13.60
N ALA A 5 -5.61 -7.38 13.02
CA ALA A 5 -5.63 -8.68 12.36
C ALA A 5 -4.52 -8.74 11.31
N ALA A 6 -3.92 -9.92 11.13
CA ALA A 6 -2.86 -10.10 10.14
C ALA A 6 -3.35 -9.69 8.74
N PRO A 7 -2.52 -9.02 7.92
CA PRO A 7 -2.92 -8.62 6.57
C PRO A 7 -3.36 -9.81 5.71
N ALA A 8 -4.51 -9.68 5.06
CA ALA A 8 -5.09 -10.70 4.21
C ALA A 8 -5.67 -10.10 2.93
N LEU A 9 -5.82 -10.93 1.90
CA LEU A 9 -6.58 -10.62 0.70
C LEU A 9 -8.08 -10.59 1.02
N ARG A 10 -8.89 -9.97 0.15
CA ARG A 10 -10.36 -9.95 0.31
C ARG A 10 -10.97 -11.34 0.34
N SER A 11 -10.36 -12.30 -0.34
CA SER A 11 -10.73 -13.71 -0.36
C SER A 11 -10.27 -14.51 0.87
N GLY A 12 -9.52 -13.89 1.78
CA GLY A 12 -9.15 -14.45 3.08
C GLY A 12 -7.76 -15.09 3.14
N GLU A 13 -7.07 -15.29 2.01
CA GLU A 13 -5.69 -15.78 2.00
C GLU A 13 -4.76 -14.78 2.69
N SER A 14 -3.77 -15.29 3.41
CA SER A 14 -2.79 -14.42 4.05
C SER A 14 -1.91 -13.73 3.00
N VAL A 15 -1.44 -12.53 3.31
CA VAL A 15 -0.44 -11.87 2.47
C VAL A 15 0.82 -12.74 2.32
N ALA A 16 1.22 -13.47 3.37
CA ALA A 16 2.39 -14.35 3.30
C ALA A 16 2.26 -15.44 2.22
N GLU A 17 1.12 -16.11 2.14
CA GLU A 17 0.83 -17.12 1.12
C GLU A 17 0.82 -16.52 -0.28
N ALA A 18 0.16 -15.36 -0.44
CA ALA A 18 0.11 -14.65 -1.71
C ALA A 18 1.52 -14.27 -2.22
N ILE A 19 2.37 -13.75 -1.34
CA ILE A 19 3.75 -13.38 -1.67
C ILE A 19 4.57 -14.61 -2.08
N ALA A 20 4.45 -15.72 -1.36
CA ALA A 20 5.14 -16.96 -1.70
C ALA A 20 4.73 -17.50 -3.08
N ALA A 21 3.43 -17.43 -3.39
CA ALA A 21 2.89 -17.85 -4.69
C ALA A 21 3.40 -16.95 -5.83
N VAL A 22 3.35 -15.63 -5.65
CA VAL A 22 3.83 -14.65 -6.64
C VAL A 22 5.33 -14.80 -6.90
N ARG A 23 6.13 -15.02 -5.85
CA ARG A 23 7.58 -15.33 -6.01
C ARG A 23 7.79 -16.59 -6.82
N LYS A 24 7.06 -17.68 -6.53
CA LYS A 24 7.16 -18.94 -7.27
C LYS A 24 6.77 -18.79 -8.74
N ALA A 25 5.84 -17.88 -9.04
CA ALA A 25 5.43 -17.56 -10.40
C ALA A 25 6.45 -16.72 -11.20
N GLY A 26 7.58 -16.30 -10.59
CA GLY A 26 8.63 -15.56 -11.28
C GLY A 26 8.33 -14.07 -11.47
N ALA A 27 7.50 -13.48 -10.62
CA ALA A 27 7.20 -12.05 -10.70
C ALA A 27 8.45 -11.19 -10.49
N ALA A 28 8.50 -10.03 -11.15
CA ALA A 28 9.60 -9.08 -11.02
C ALA A 28 9.48 -8.15 -9.80
N ALA A 29 8.26 -7.97 -9.26
CA ALA A 29 7.96 -7.13 -8.11
C ALA A 29 6.61 -7.55 -7.49
N VAL A 30 6.37 -7.13 -6.24
CA VAL A 30 5.06 -7.26 -5.58
C VAL A 30 4.58 -5.89 -5.13
N LEU A 31 3.33 -5.55 -5.45
CA LEU A 31 2.77 -4.24 -5.14
C LEU A 31 1.42 -4.36 -4.44
N PHE A 32 1.23 -3.55 -3.40
CA PHE A 32 -0.04 -3.41 -2.68
C PHE A 32 -0.71 -2.12 -3.13
N ASN A 33 -1.97 -2.19 -3.57
CA ASN A 33 -2.67 -1.01 -4.04
C ASN A 33 -4.11 -0.90 -3.53
N CYS A 34 -4.63 0.32 -3.57
CA CYS A 34 -6.04 0.65 -3.37
C CYS A 34 -6.65 0.28 -2.00
N SER A 35 -5.83 -0.12 -1.03
CA SER A 35 -6.19 -0.13 0.39
C SER A 35 -5.88 1.21 1.04
N GLN A 36 -6.36 1.42 2.26
CA GLN A 36 -6.04 2.61 3.04
C GLN A 36 -4.53 2.70 3.35
N PRO A 37 -3.97 3.92 3.48
CA PRO A 37 -2.55 4.10 3.77
C PRO A 37 -2.07 3.38 5.04
N GLU A 38 -2.93 3.35 6.07
CA GLU A 38 -2.65 2.78 7.39
C GLU A 38 -2.39 1.26 7.36
N VAL A 39 -3.03 0.53 6.44
CA VAL A 39 -2.91 -0.94 6.38
C VAL A 39 -1.76 -1.42 5.49
N MET A 40 -1.14 -0.52 4.73
CA MET A 40 -0.04 -0.87 3.82
C MET A 40 1.26 -1.22 4.56
N GLY A 41 1.54 -0.53 5.68
CA GLY A 41 2.75 -0.77 6.48
C GLY A 41 2.89 -2.24 6.92
N PRO A 42 1.90 -2.80 7.62
CA PRO A 42 1.90 -4.22 7.98
C PRO A 42 2.04 -5.19 6.80
N ALA A 43 1.45 -4.86 5.64
CA ALA A 43 1.57 -5.70 4.44
C ALA A 43 3.01 -5.72 3.88
N ILE A 44 3.72 -4.59 3.93
CA ILE A 44 5.14 -4.51 3.58
C ILE A 44 5.98 -5.37 4.52
N ASP A 45 5.74 -5.28 5.83
CA ASP A 45 6.50 -6.05 6.83
C ASP A 45 6.36 -7.56 6.58
N VAL A 46 5.14 -8.03 6.31
CA VAL A 46 4.89 -9.43 5.94
C VAL A 46 5.61 -9.79 4.65
N ALA A 47 5.48 -8.99 3.59
CA ALA A 47 6.17 -9.24 2.33
C ALA A 47 7.69 -9.35 2.51
N ARG A 48 8.31 -8.46 3.29
CA ARG A 48 9.74 -8.52 3.60
C ARG A 48 10.13 -9.76 4.36
N SER A 49 9.35 -10.18 5.36
CA SER A 49 9.63 -11.40 6.10
C SER A 49 9.64 -12.65 5.21
N VAL A 50 8.84 -12.67 4.14
CA VAL A 50 8.78 -13.79 3.18
C VAL A 50 9.84 -13.68 2.09
N LEU A 51 10.14 -12.47 1.62
CA LEU A 51 11.05 -12.21 0.48
C LEU A 51 12.52 -12.08 0.89
N GLY A 52 12.80 -11.64 2.12
CA GLY A 52 14.13 -11.25 2.59
C GLY A 52 14.65 -9.93 1.96
N GLU A 53 15.81 -9.47 2.42
CA GLU A 53 16.40 -8.18 2.01
C GLU A 53 16.74 -8.09 0.52
N ALA A 54 17.21 -9.19 -0.08
CA ALA A 54 17.57 -9.28 -1.49
C ALA A 54 16.41 -9.81 -2.38
N GLY A 55 15.19 -9.85 -1.82
CA GLY A 55 14.02 -10.35 -2.51
C GLY A 55 13.46 -9.40 -3.57
N LEU A 56 12.24 -9.70 -4.03
CA LEU A 56 11.55 -8.89 -5.02
C LEU A 56 11.30 -7.46 -4.50
N PRO A 57 11.43 -6.42 -5.34
CA PRO A 57 11.00 -5.06 -5.01
C PRO A 57 9.54 -5.04 -4.55
N ILE A 58 9.29 -4.34 -3.44
CA ILE A 58 7.95 -4.12 -2.89
C ILE A 58 7.49 -2.72 -3.28
N GLY A 59 6.24 -2.60 -3.71
CA GLY A 59 5.61 -1.32 -4.03
C GLY A 59 4.29 -1.06 -3.30
N VAL A 60 3.93 0.21 -3.17
CA VAL A 60 2.69 0.66 -2.52
C VAL A 60 2.05 1.82 -3.28
N TYR A 61 0.74 1.69 -3.53
CA TYR A 61 -0.14 2.74 -4.06
C TYR A 61 -1.44 2.78 -3.26
N ALA A 62 -1.47 3.48 -2.12
CA ALA A 62 -2.67 3.56 -1.28
C ALA A 62 -3.75 4.49 -1.85
N ASN A 63 -4.99 4.34 -1.38
CA ASN A 63 -6.11 5.24 -1.69
C ASN A 63 -6.25 6.39 -0.66
N ALA A 64 -7.16 7.33 -0.91
CA ALA A 64 -7.64 8.33 0.05
C ALA A 64 -9.16 8.21 0.30
N PHE A 65 -9.69 6.98 0.29
CA PHE A 65 -11.10 6.73 0.54
C PHE A 65 -11.35 6.39 2.02
N PRO A 66 -12.54 6.74 2.55
CA PRO A 66 -13.03 6.21 3.81
C PRO A 66 -13.02 4.68 3.82
N GLU A 67 -13.05 4.10 5.01
CA GLU A 67 -13.10 2.64 5.13
C GLU A 67 -14.42 2.16 4.55
N LYS A 68 -14.36 1.32 3.51
CA LYS A 68 -15.57 0.72 2.94
C LYS A 68 -15.99 -0.43 3.85
N THR A 69 -16.94 -0.18 4.74
CA THR A 69 -17.58 -1.22 5.56
C THR A 69 -18.66 -1.93 4.74
N GLY A 70 -18.30 -2.94 3.95
CA GLY A 70 -19.28 -3.77 3.23
C GLY A 70 -18.73 -4.48 1.99
N GLU A 71 -19.57 -5.34 1.38
CA GLU A 71 -19.28 -6.07 0.13
C GLU A 71 -19.48 -5.22 -1.14
N ALA A 72 -19.81 -3.93 -0.99
CA ALA A 72 -20.08 -3.04 -2.10
C ALA A 72 -18.89 -2.97 -3.08
N ALA A 73 -19.20 -3.00 -4.38
CA ALA A 73 -18.17 -3.03 -5.40
C ALA A 73 -17.28 -1.79 -5.31
N ALA A 74 -15.99 -1.94 -5.65
CA ALA A 74 -15.02 -0.84 -5.53
C ALA A 74 -15.42 0.44 -6.29
N ASN A 75 -16.26 0.30 -7.33
CA ASN A 75 -16.63 1.36 -8.28
C ASN A 75 -18.13 1.74 -8.22
N GLU A 76 -18.88 1.29 -7.23
CA GLU A 76 -20.28 1.71 -7.08
C GLU A 76 -20.35 3.13 -6.48
N GLY A 77 -20.75 4.09 -7.32
CA GLY A 77 -21.00 5.48 -6.91
C GLY A 77 -19.76 6.37 -6.77
N LEU A 78 -20.01 7.64 -6.47
CA LEU A 78 -18.97 8.58 -6.06
C LEU A 78 -18.58 8.25 -4.61
N SER A 79 -17.31 7.92 -4.37
CA SER A 79 -16.79 7.75 -3.02
C SER A 79 -16.27 9.09 -2.52
N ASP A 80 -16.65 9.46 -1.29
CA ASP A 80 -16.08 10.63 -0.63
C ASP A 80 -14.57 10.48 -0.48
N LEU A 81 -13.86 11.61 -0.49
CA LEU A 81 -12.44 11.66 -0.18
C LEU A 81 -12.24 11.98 1.29
N ARG A 82 -11.29 11.27 1.89
CA ARG A 82 -10.78 11.58 3.21
C ARG A 82 -10.04 12.91 3.18
N GLU A 83 -10.63 13.95 3.76
CA GLU A 83 -10.00 15.28 3.90
C GLU A 83 -8.69 15.22 4.69
N ASP A 84 -8.56 14.21 5.56
CA ASP A 84 -7.39 14.02 6.40
C ASP A 84 -6.19 13.46 5.62
N ILE A 85 -6.36 12.99 4.37
CA ILE A 85 -5.29 12.47 3.49
C ILE A 85 -4.89 13.52 2.45
N GLY A 86 -4.31 14.62 2.92
CA GLY A 86 -3.68 15.63 2.04
C GLY A 86 -2.29 15.22 1.53
N PRO A 87 -1.72 15.97 0.56
CA PRO A 87 -0.41 15.67 -0.04
C PRO A 87 0.73 15.44 0.96
N GLN A 88 0.83 16.28 2.00
CA GLN A 88 1.89 16.20 3.01
C GLN A 88 1.75 14.95 3.87
N ARG A 89 0.52 14.61 4.28
CA ARG A 89 0.28 13.39 5.05
C ARG A 89 0.52 12.15 4.20
N TYR A 90 0.14 12.17 2.93
CA TYR A 90 0.43 11.07 2.01
C TYR A 90 1.93 10.84 1.84
N ARG A 91 2.71 11.92 1.73
CA ARG A 91 4.19 11.84 1.75
C ARG A 91 4.71 11.21 3.04
N ASP A 92 4.14 11.55 4.19
CA ASP A 92 4.58 10.99 5.47
C ASP A 92 4.28 9.48 5.58
N PHE A 93 3.16 9.01 5.01
CA PHE A 93 2.95 7.58 4.79
C PHE A 93 4.00 6.96 3.85
N GLY A 94 4.31 7.64 2.74
CA GLY A 94 5.38 7.25 1.83
C GLY A 94 6.73 7.07 2.55
N ARG A 95 7.07 7.97 3.48
CA ARG A 95 8.29 7.86 4.30
C ARG A 95 8.29 6.60 5.15
N ASP A 96 7.14 6.30 5.76
CA ASP A 96 6.99 5.07 6.54
C ASP A 96 7.14 3.81 5.70
N TRP A 97 6.48 3.75 4.54
CA TRP A 97 6.60 2.62 3.63
C TRP A 97 8.03 2.44 3.13
N ARG A 98 8.73 3.53 2.79
CA ARG A 98 10.13 3.48 2.37
C ARG A 98 11.04 2.96 3.47
N ARG A 99 10.88 3.41 4.73
CA ARG A 99 11.61 2.85 5.88
C ARG A 99 11.34 1.36 6.06
N ARG A 100 10.09 0.94 5.84
CA ARG A 100 9.70 -0.47 5.84
C ARG A 100 10.18 -1.23 4.62
N GLY A 101 10.80 -0.61 3.61
CA GLY A 101 11.44 -1.28 2.48
C GLY A 101 10.64 -1.29 1.17
N ALA A 102 9.56 -0.48 1.07
CA ALA A 102 8.95 -0.19 -0.22
C ALA A 102 9.92 0.61 -1.10
N ARG A 103 10.05 0.21 -2.36
CA ARG A 103 10.93 0.82 -3.36
C ARG A 103 10.17 1.50 -4.49
N ILE A 104 8.89 1.17 -4.65
CA ILE A 104 8.01 1.75 -5.67
C ILE A 104 6.83 2.38 -4.94
N ILE A 105 6.73 3.70 -4.94
CA ILE A 105 5.69 4.43 -4.20
C ILE A 105 4.95 5.35 -5.15
N GLY A 106 3.62 5.36 -5.07
CA GLY A 106 2.75 6.18 -5.92
C GLY A 106 1.35 6.28 -5.32
N GLY A 107 0.36 6.63 -6.14
CA GLY A 107 -1.02 6.88 -5.70
C GLY A 107 -2.05 5.98 -6.36
N CYS A 108 -3.16 5.74 -5.67
CA CYS A 108 -4.33 5.08 -6.24
C CYS A 108 -5.56 6.01 -6.15
N CYS A 109 -6.75 5.47 -5.90
CA CYS A 109 -7.99 6.25 -5.88
C CYS A 109 -7.93 7.40 -4.87
N GLY A 110 -8.29 8.61 -5.31
CA GLY A 110 -8.29 9.81 -4.47
C GLY A 110 -6.91 10.46 -4.25
N ILE A 111 -5.83 9.91 -4.82
CA ILE A 111 -4.50 10.49 -4.75
C ILE A 111 -4.21 11.27 -6.03
N GLY A 112 -4.20 12.59 -5.92
CA GLY A 112 -3.98 13.51 -7.04
C GLY A 112 -2.52 13.89 -7.30
N PRO A 113 -2.26 14.71 -8.34
CA PRO A 113 -0.93 15.15 -8.73
C PRO A 113 -0.14 15.83 -7.61
N ASP A 114 -0.78 16.61 -6.74
CA ASP A 114 -0.10 17.30 -5.64
C ASP A 114 0.56 16.33 -4.65
N ALA A 115 -0.09 15.20 -4.37
CA ALA A 115 0.47 14.14 -3.53
C ALA A 115 1.63 13.43 -4.24
N ILE A 116 1.54 13.21 -5.56
CA ILE A 116 2.65 12.66 -6.35
C ILE A 116 3.84 13.62 -6.38
N CYS A 117 3.60 14.94 -6.52
CA CYS A 117 4.64 15.95 -6.45
C CYS A 117 5.31 15.97 -5.06
N ALA A 118 4.53 15.82 -3.98
CA ALA A 118 5.06 15.73 -2.63
C ALA A 118 5.94 14.48 -2.44
N LEU A 119 5.56 13.33 -3.00
CA LEU A 119 6.38 12.12 -3.01
C LEU A 119 7.65 12.28 -3.86
N HIS A 120 7.52 12.85 -5.05
CA HIS A 120 8.65 13.10 -5.95
C HIS A 120 9.66 14.07 -5.34
N THR A 121 9.19 15.14 -4.69
CA THR A 121 10.08 16.09 -4.00
C THR A 121 10.85 15.41 -2.87
N GLU A 122 10.23 14.45 -2.19
CA GLU A 122 10.86 13.70 -1.10
C GLU A 122 11.84 12.62 -1.59
N PHE A 123 11.53 11.90 -2.67
CA PHE A 123 12.24 10.68 -3.07
C PHE A 123 12.90 10.72 -4.45
N GLY A 124 12.59 11.71 -5.29
CA GLY A 124 13.05 11.79 -6.68
C GLY A 124 14.50 12.26 -6.84
N ALA A 125 15.22 12.48 -5.75
CA ALA A 125 16.64 12.84 -5.74
C ALA A 125 17.60 11.62 -5.63
N ASP A 126 17.06 10.39 -5.65
CA ASP A 126 17.81 9.13 -5.51
C ASP A 126 17.87 8.31 -6.82
#